data_AF-A0A151MCS2-F1
#
_entry.id   AF-A0A151MCS2-F1
#
_cell.length_a   1.000
_cell.length_b   1.000
_cell.length_c   1.000
_cell.angle_alpha   90.00
_cell.angle_beta   90.00
_cell.angle_gamma   90.00
#
_symmetry.space_group_name_H-M   'P 1'
#
loop_
_entity.id
_entity.type
_entity.pdbx_description
1 polymer ?
#
loop_
_entity_poly.entity_id
_entity_poly.type
_entity_poly.pdbx_seq_one_letter_code
_entity_poly.pdbx_strand_id
1 'polypeptide(L)'
;MWGPQLLGLTAAGASAEARRGRAANGRRGGASCGTSGRRWRAGGGECGRACAAWLEGAALRPQQRGADGEQGAPQTSRGPGGGLSCPRLPPYHGRNMGNFKGHALPGSFFLLFGLWWSVKYPLKYVCRKNKNACYLGSRAGFQRLEFIEGIIKAVFALIGMIAEQFVPDGPHLKLYNYEENHWDHLLNWQHATMYLFYCISGLVDIVAYGTNALPVAMDRMMLSLAVFVEGFLFYYHIHGRAMLDLHVHQLLLVAIFGAAICIFLEVFFRGSIVLEMLRTSLCILQGSWFWQIGFVLYPPNGSPEWNQMDHNNMMFLTMCYCWHYAFAFLILAVNYTIVSWRVRSKIKQTQSVEMGLLKTAERDQESEDEI
;
A
#
# COMPACT_ATOMS: atom_id res chain seq x y z
N MET A 1 2.22 7.34 18.14
CA MET A 1 2.05 7.54 19.60
C MET A 1 1.72 9.00 19.83
N TRP A 2 0.43 9.35 19.89
CA TRP A 2 -0.05 10.68 20.28
C TRP A 2 -1.38 10.47 21.01
N GLY A 3 -1.39 10.74 22.32
CA GLY A 3 -2.61 10.81 23.13
C GLY A 3 -3.24 12.22 23.03
N PRO A 4 -4.56 12.36 23.22
CA PRO A 4 -5.29 13.59 22.91
C PRO A 4 -5.19 14.69 23.99
N GLN A 5 -3.99 15.13 24.35
CA GLN A 5 -3.82 16.17 25.40
C GLN A 5 -2.96 17.40 25.05
N LEU A 6 -2.55 17.61 23.80
CA LEU A 6 -1.93 18.88 23.41
C LEU A 6 -2.47 19.39 22.08
N LEU A 7 -3.29 20.45 22.15
CA LEU A 7 -3.19 21.68 21.35
C LEU A 7 -4.45 22.53 21.54
N GLY A 8 -4.53 23.18 22.70
CA GLY A 8 -5.18 24.48 22.80
C GLY A 8 -4.10 25.53 22.68
N LEU A 9 -4.07 26.30 21.58
CA LEU A 9 -3.56 27.68 21.50
C LEU A 9 -3.91 28.28 20.11
N THR A 10 -4.90 29.15 20.17
CA THR A 10 -5.34 30.27 19.32
C THR A 10 -4.44 30.79 18.17
N ALA A 11 -5.05 30.79 16.97
CA ALA A 11 -5.34 31.92 16.05
C ALA A 11 -4.39 33.14 15.90
N ALA A 12 -3.98 33.40 14.65
CA ALA A 12 -4.05 34.68 13.90
C ALA A 12 -3.42 34.39 12.51
N GLY A 13 -4.00 34.65 11.33
CA GLY A 13 -4.76 35.82 10.89
C GLY A 13 -3.92 36.56 9.84
N ALA A 14 -4.15 36.30 8.55
CA ALA A 14 -3.78 37.21 7.46
C ALA A 14 -4.52 36.82 6.17
N SER A 15 -5.48 37.65 5.80
CA SER A 15 -6.13 37.71 4.50
C SER A 15 -5.89 39.12 3.94
N ALA A 16 -6.13 39.27 2.63
CA ALA A 16 -6.15 40.47 1.79
C ALA A 16 -4.94 40.58 0.82
N GLU A 17 -5.05 40.34 -0.48
CA GLU A 17 -5.88 40.98 -1.54
C GLU A 17 -5.06 42.00 -2.34
N ALA A 18 -4.94 41.80 -3.66
CA ALA A 18 -5.14 42.86 -4.66
C ALA A 18 -5.03 42.33 -6.10
N ARG A 19 -6.00 42.79 -6.91
CA ARG A 19 -6.32 42.47 -8.30
C ARG A 19 -5.59 43.35 -9.32
N ARG A 20 -5.74 42.94 -10.59
CA ARG A 20 -5.85 43.70 -11.87
C ARG A 20 -4.66 43.44 -12.81
N GLY A 21 -4.83 43.16 -14.10
CA GLY A 21 -6.01 43.04 -14.96
C GLY A 21 -5.60 42.75 -16.42
N ARG A 22 -6.59 42.32 -17.24
CA ARG A 22 -6.82 42.47 -18.71
C ARG A 22 -5.65 42.80 -19.66
N ALA A 23 -5.63 42.45 -20.94
CA ALA A 23 -6.39 41.56 -21.85
C ALA A 23 -5.79 41.76 -23.26
N ALA A 24 -5.87 40.70 -24.09
CA ALA A 24 -6.18 40.67 -25.53
C ALA A 24 -5.15 41.05 -26.64
N ASN A 25 -5.32 40.28 -27.74
CA ASN A 25 -4.91 40.41 -29.15
C ASN A 25 -3.44 40.12 -29.54
N GLY A 26 -3.11 39.40 -30.60
CA GLY A 26 -3.89 38.76 -31.69
C GLY A 26 -3.08 38.75 -33.01
N ARG A 27 -3.29 37.72 -33.85
CA ARG A 27 -2.82 37.46 -35.26
C ARG A 27 -1.45 36.78 -35.39
N ARG A 28 -1.30 35.59 -35.98
CA ARG A 28 -1.66 34.94 -37.28
C ARG A 28 -0.53 35.01 -38.33
N GLY A 29 -0.08 33.83 -38.74
CA GLY A 29 0.74 33.49 -39.91
C GLY A 29 1.44 32.15 -39.62
N GLY A 30 1.23 31.02 -40.30
CA GLY A 30 0.66 30.74 -41.61
C GLY A 30 1.76 30.24 -42.55
N ALA A 31 2.19 28.97 -42.42
CA ALA A 31 2.87 28.23 -43.48
C ALA A 31 2.76 26.72 -43.23
N SER A 32 2.26 25.98 -44.22
CA SER A 32 2.08 24.53 -44.26
C SER A 32 3.02 23.88 -45.27
N CYS A 33 3.58 22.72 -44.91
CA CYS A 33 3.94 21.59 -45.81
C CYS A 33 4.20 20.39 -44.87
N GLY A 34 3.34 19.34 -44.76
CA GLY A 34 3.22 18.19 -45.68
C GLY A 34 4.52 17.36 -45.67
N THR A 35 4.64 16.08 -45.30
CA THR A 35 3.77 14.91 -45.07
C THR A 35 4.62 13.89 -44.24
N SER A 36 4.07 13.10 -43.32
CA SER A 36 3.72 11.69 -43.58
C SER A 36 3.26 11.05 -42.26
N GLY A 37 2.18 10.28 -42.33
CA GLY A 37 1.41 9.85 -41.17
C GLY A 37 1.91 8.61 -40.45
N ARG A 38 1.47 8.50 -39.19
CA ARG A 38 0.93 7.27 -38.58
C ARG A 38 0.13 7.68 -37.34
N ARG A 39 -1.19 7.81 -37.53
CA ARG A 39 -2.17 8.07 -36.48
C ARG A 39 -2.44 6.77 -35.73
N TRP A 40 -1.87 6.61 -34.54
CA TRP A 40 -2.37 5.64 -33.57
C TRP A 40 -3.56 6.26 -32.84
N ARG A 41 -4.74 5.66 -32.99
CA ARG A 41 -5.93 5.99 -32.19
C ARG A 41 -5.62 5.65 -30.73
N ALA A 42 -5.77 6.64 -29.87
CA ALA A 42 -5.77 6.46 -28.42
C ALA A 42 -7.01 5.68 -27.99
N GLY A 43 -6.83 4.44 -27.53
CA GLY A 43 -7.81 3.70 -26.73
C GLY A 43 -7.78 4.18 -25.28
N GLY A 44 -8.19 5.43 -25.05
CA GLY A 44 -8.32 6.03 -23.72
C GLY A 44 -9.79 6.08 -23.31
N GLY A 45 -10.38 4.94 -22.96
CA GLY A 45 -11.81 4.87 -22.59
C GLY A 45 -12.18 3.83 -21.55
N GLU A 46 -11.35 2.81 -21.32
CA GLU A 46 -11.73 1.67 -20.48
C GLU A 46 -11.21 1.77 -19.04
N CYS A 47 -10.04 2.39 -18.83
CA CYS A 47 -9.46 2.54 -17.49
C CYS A 47 -10.25 3.52 -16.59
N GLY A 48 -10.84 4.57 -17.18
CA GLY A 48 -11.69 5.52 -16.44
C GLY A 48 -13.04 4.94 -16.01
N ARG A 49 -13.60 3.99 -16.78
CA ARG A 49 -14.88 3.33 -16.46
C ARG A 49 -14.75 2.33 -15.32
N ALA A 50 -13.62 1.63 -15.20
CA ALA A 50 -13.37 0.73 -14.07
C ALA A 50 -13.21 1.50 -12.73
N CYS A 51 -12.59 2.68 -12.76
CA CYS A 51 -12.47 3.55 -11.59
C CYS A 51 -13.82 4.16 -11.17
N ALA A 52 -14.65 4.55 -12.14
CA ALA A 52 -16.00 5.07 -11.88
C ALA A 52 -16.97 3.97 -11.37
N ALA A 53 -16.90 2.76 -11.93
CA ALA A 53 -17.72 1.63 -11.49
C ALA A 53 -17.42 1.19 -10.04
N TRP A 54 -16.18 1.39 -9.58
CA TRP A 54 -15.82 1.13 -8.18
C TRP A 54 -16.37 2.19 -7.22
N LEU A 55 -16.32 3.47 -7.60
CA LEU A 55 -16.92 4.56 -6.79
C LEU A 55 -18.45 4.46 -6.70
N GLU A 56 -19.12 3.95 -7.74
CA GLU A 56 -20.57 3.70 -7.72
C GLU A 56 -20.94 2.39 -6.98
N GLY A 57 -20.09 1.35 -7.03
CA GLY A 57 -20.32 0.09 -6.32
C GLY A 57 -20.23 0.18 -4.78
N ALA A 58 -19.51 1.16 -4.25
CA ALA A 58 -19.40 1.42 -2.82
C ALA A 58 -20.64 2.14 -2.23
N ALA A 59 -21.59 2.58 -3.06
CA ALA A 59 -22.76 3.35 -2.66
C ALA A 59 -24.07 2.53 -2.59
N LEU A 60 -24.00 1.20 -2.54
CA LEU A 60 -25.19 0.37 -2.36
C LEU A 60 -25.68 0.41 -0.91
N ARG A 61 -26.73 1.20 -0.68
CA ARG A 61 -27.54 1.19 0.54
C ARG A 61 -28.02 -0.22 0.88
N PRO A 62 -28.18 -0.58 2.17
CA PRO A 62 -28.85 -1.82 2.54
C PRO A 62 -30.31 -1.75 2.10
N GLN A 63 -30.73 -2.72 1.29
CA GLN A 63 -32.12 -2.91 0.91
C GLN A 63 -32.92 -3.34 2.14
N GLN A 64 -33.54 -2.37 2.81
CA GLN A 64 -34.65 -2.62 3.71
C GLN A 64 -35.79 -3.26 2.90
N ARG A 65 -36.07 -4.55 3.15
CA ARG A 65 -37.38 -5.12 2.78
C ARG A 65 -38.43 -4.46 3.67
N GLY A 66 -39.10 -3.44 3.13
CA GLY A 66 -40.41 -3.03 3.60
C GLY A 66 -41.42 -4.09 3.22
N ALA A 67 -42.16 -4.59 4.21
CA ALA A 67 -43.37 -5.38 3.99
C ALA A 67 -44.52 -4.40 3.76
N ASP A 68 -45.11 -4.43 2.57
CA ASP A 68 -46.33 -3.69 2.26
C ASP A 68 -47.55 -4.42 2.87
N GLY A 69 -48.39 -3.67 3.58
CA GLY A 69 -49.76 -4.05 3.93
C GLY A 69 -50.64 -4.06 2.68
N GLU A 70 -51.59 -4.98 2.55
CA GLU A 70 -53.03 -4.85 2.84
C GLU A 70 -53.62 -6.19 2.35
N GLN A 71 -54.53 -6.93 2.99
CA GLN A 71 -55.91 -6.65 3.39
C GLN A 71 -56.47 -7.97 3.98
N GLY A 72 -57.41 -7.91 4.93
CA GLY A 72 -58.30 -9.03 5.25
C GLY A 72 -58.50 -9.33 6.73
N ALA A 73 -59.40 -8.59 7.39
CA ALA A 73 -60.12 -9.10 8.57
C ALA A 73 -61.27 -10.01 8.09
N PRO A 74 -61.65 -11.04 8.86
CA PRO A 74 -62.74 -10.82 9.81
C PRO A 74 -62.57 -11.51 11.19
N GLN A 75 -63.48 -11.09 12.08
CA GLN A 75 -63.63 -11.38 13.50
C GLN A 75 -63.76 -12.88 13.84
N THR A 76 -63.22 -13.33 14.99
CA THR A 76 -63.97 -13.71 16.22
C THR A 76 -63.18 -14.61 17.19
N SER A 77 -63.52 -14.44 18.47
CA SER A 77 -63.37 -15.34 19.62
C SER A 77 -62.14 -15.20 20.54
N ARG A 78 -62.47 -15.03 21.82
CA ARG A 78 -61.61 -14.92 23.02
C ARG A 78 -61.17 -16.31 23.50
N GLY A 79 -59.95 -16.42 24.03
CA GLY A 79 -59.50 -17.55 24.87
C GLY A 79 -58.04 -17.36 25.35
N PRO A 80 -57.66 -17.80 26.56
CA PRO A 80 -56.65 -17.11 27.38
C PRO A 80 -55.25 -17.73 27.39
N GLY A 81 -54.25 -16.90 27.71
CA GLY A 81 -53.10 -17.22 28.56
C GLY A 81 -52.12 -18.32 28.10
N GLY A 82 -50.98 -17.90 27.55
CA GLY A 82 -49.84 -18.79 27.30
C GLY A 82 -48.60 -18.01 26.87
N GLY A 83 -47.93 -17.33 27.82
CA GLY A 83 -46.67 -16.64 27.59
C GLY A 83 -45.53 -17.62 27.33
N LEU A 84 -45.28 -17.93 26.05
CA LEU A 84 -44.06 -18.62 25.61
C LEU A 84 -43.00 -17.57 25.30
N SER A 85 -42.12 -17.36 26.27
CA SER A 85 -40.89 -16.58 26.12
C SER A 85 -40.02 -17.20 25.01
N CYS A 86 -39.78 -16.47 23.93
CA CYS A 86 -38.75 -16.85 22.96
C CYS A 86 -37.41 -17.03 23.68
N PRO A 87 -36.69 -18.15 23.47
CA PRO A 87 -35.33 -18.26 23.97
C PRO A 87 -34.49 -17.17 23.32
N ARG A 88 -33.98 -16.26 24.15
CA ARG A 88 -33.02 -15.24 23.74
C ARG A 88 -31.75 -16.00 23.32
N LEU A 89 -31.55 -16.15 22.01
CA LEU A 89 -30.30 -16.69 21.47
C LEU A 89 -29.14 -15.92 22.13
N PRO A 90 -28.11 -16.60 22.64
CA PRO A 90 -26.96 -15.91 23.20
C PRO A 90 -26.41 -14.98 22.10
N PRO A 91 -26.01 -13.75 22.44
CA PRO A 91 -25.35 -12.89 21.48
C PRO A 91 -24.16 -13.69 20.92
N TYR A 92 -24.06 -13.75 19.60
CA TYR A 92 -22.87 -14.22 18.92
C TYR A 92 -21.76 -13.27 19.37
N HIS A 93 -21.06 -13.60 20.46
CA HIS A 93 -19.74 -13.07 20.71
C HIS A 93 -18.88 -13.67 19.61
N GLY A 94 -18.88 -13.00 18.45
CA GLY A 94 -17.81 -13.10 17.49
C GLY A 94 -16.54 -12.78 18.26
N ARG A 95 -15.89 -13.84 18.74
CA ARG A 95 -14.57 -13.76 19.35
C ARG A 95 -13.70 -13.09 18.28
N ASN A 96 -13.27 -11.86 18.50
CA ASN A 96 -12.28 -11.21 17.66
C ASN A 96 -11.03 -12.10 17.69
N MET A 97 -10.85 -12.94 16.68
CA MET A 97 -9.74 -13.89 16.57
C MET A 97 -8.40 -13.22 16.22
N GLY A 98 -8.38 -11.89 16.13
CA GLY A 98 -7.15 -11.13 15.95
C GLY A 98 -6.42 -10.93 17.27
N ASN A 99 -5.12 -10.67 17.22
CA ASN A 99 -4.35 -10.24 18.36
C ASN A 99 -3.35 -9.16 17.94
N PHE A 100 -2.75 -8.48 18.92
CA PHE A 100 -1.78 -7.41 18.65
C PHE A 100 -0.63 -7.89 17.76
N LYS A 101 -0.07 -9.09 18.02
CA LYS A 101 1.05 -9.65 17.25
C LYS A 101 0.67 -9.90 15.79
N GLY A 102 -0.55 -10.39 15.54
CA GLY A 102 -1.09 -10.63 14.21
C GLY A 102 -1.25 -9.36 13.37
N HIS A 103 -1.28 -8.17 13.99
CA HIS A 103 -1.30 -6.89 13.29
C HIS A 103 0.11 -6.26 13.23
N ALA A 104 0.85 -6.29 14.34
CA ALA A 104 2.18 -5.70 14.43
C ALA A 104 3.21 -6.40 13.53
N LEU A 105 3.12 -7.73 13.39
CA LEU A 105 4.05 -8.51 12.56
C LEU A 105 3.93 -8.16 11.07
N PRO A 106 2.76 -8.30 10.39
CA PRO A 106 2.63 -7.88 9.00
C PRO A 106 2.90 -6.38 8.83
N GLY A 107 2.46 -5.54 9.78
CA GLY A 107 2.75 -4.11 9.76
C GLY A 107 4.25 -3.80 9.73
N SER A 108 5.05 -4.55 10.49
CA SER A 108 6.51 -4.41 10.51
C SER A 108 7.15 -4.80 9.19
N PHE A 109 6.68 -5.89 8.54
CA PHE A 109 7.18 -6.28 7.22
C PHE A 109 6.91 -5.19 6.18
N PHE A 110 5.67 -4.70 6.07
CA PHE A 110 5.33 -3.63 5.13
C PHE A 110 6.11 -2.33 5.41
N LEU A 111 6.33 -1.98 6.68
CA LEU A 111 7.17 -0.84 7.04
C LEU A 111 8.62 -1.03 6.60
N LEU A 112 9.22 -2.19 6.84
CA LEU A 112 10.60 -2.47 6.45
C LEU A 112 10.77 -2.41 4.93
N PHE A 113 9.87 -3.03 4.17
CA PHE A 113 9.87 -2.95 2.70
C PHE A 113 9.63 -1.52 2.20
N GLY A 114 8.67 -0.80 2.77
CA GLY A 114 8.38 0.59 2.43
C GLY A 114 9.57 1.52 2.71
N LEU A 115 10.22 1.40 3.87
CA LEU A 115 11.41 2.17 4.21
C LEU A 115 12.59 1.82 3.31
N TRP A 116 12.82 0.54 3.04
CA TRP A 116 13.83 0.08 2.09
C TRP A 116 13.61 0.68 0.70
N TRP A 117 12.38 0.60 0.18
CA TRP A 117 11.99 1.16 -1.10
C TRP A 117 12.14 2.69 -1.16
N SER A 118 11.89 3.38 -0.04
CA SER A 118 12.04 4.84 0.05
C SER A 118 13.49 5.32 -0.12
N VAL A 119 14.47 4.44 0.05
CA VAL A 119 15.89 4.71 -0.22
C VAL A 119 16.31 4.12 -1.57
N LYS A 120 15.89 2.88 -1.88
CA LYS A 120 16.23 2.15 -3.12
C LYS A 120 15.85 2.93 -4.37
N TYR A 121 14.62 3.42 -4.46
CA TYR A 121 14.12 4.05 -5.69
C TYR A 121 14.72 5.44 -5.95
N PRO A 122 14.87 6.34 -4.97
CA PRO A 122 15.61 7.58 -5.18
C PRO A 122 17.07 7.32 -5.58
N LEU A 123 17.72 6.33 -4.97
CA LEU A 123 19.10 5.97 -5.31
C LEU A 123 19.19 5.50 -6.77
N LYS A 124 18.29 4.61 -7.19
CA LYS A 124 18.15 4.14 -8.58
C LYS A 124 17.92 5.29 -9.55
N TYR A 125 17.03 6.22 -9.20
CA TYR A 125 16.71 7.38 -10.03
C TYR A 125 17.90 8.34 -10.19
N VAL A 126 18.55 8.72 -9.09
CA VAL A 126 19.67 9.68 -9.10
C VAL A 126 20.91 9.07 -9.75
N CYS A 127 21.22 7.80 -9.51
CA CYS A 127 22.35 7.12 -10.16
C CYS A 127 22.09 6.91 -11.67
N ARG A 128 20.85 6.62 -12.10
CA ARG A 128 20.51 6.54 -13.54
C ARG A 128 20.68 7.88 -14.26
N LYS A 129 20.42 9.00 -13.58
CA LYS A 129 20.59 10.34 -14.15
C LYS A 129 22.07 10.74 -14.28
N ASN A 130 22.95 10.21 -13.43
CA ASN A 130 24.37 10.58 -13.37
C ASN A 130 25.28 9.37 -13.67
N LYS A 131 25.37 9.01 -14.96
CA LYS A 131 26.01 7.77 -15.45
C LYS A 131 27.48 7.57 -15.03
N ASN A 132 28.24 8.64 -14.80
CA ASN A 132 29.68 8.57 -14.56
C ASN A 132 30.07 8.39 -13.09
N ALA A 133 29.12 8.44 -12.14
CA ALA A 133 29.48 8.69 -10.74
C ALA A 133 29.10 7.61 -9.73
N CYS A 134 28.38 6.56 -10.14
CA CYS A 134 27.77 5.61 -9.20
C CYS A 134 28.17 4.16 -9.53
N TYR A 135 29.36 3.74 -9.09
CA TYR A 135 29.77 2.31 -9.10
C TYR A 135 28.79 1.46 -8.27
N LEU A 136 28.27 2.04 -7.17
CA LEU A 136 27.21 1.47 -6.32
C LEU A 136 25.86 1.28 -7.04
N GLY A 137 25.66 1.94 -8.18
CA GLY A 137 24.43 1.92 -8.98
C GLY A 137 24.59 1.20 -10.32
N SER A 138 25.59 0.33 -10.45
CA SER A 138 25.74 -0.52 -11.64
C SER A 138 24.45 -1.31 -11.89
N ARG A 139 24.07 -1.48 -13.16
CA ARG A 139 22.90 -2.28 -13.57
C ARG A 139 22.91 -3.67 -12.93
N ALA A 140 24.09 -4.28 -12.80
CA ALA A 140 24.28 -5.57 -12.15
C ALA A 140 24.03 -5.51 -10.64
N GLY A 141 24.41 -4.42 -9.97
CA GLY A 141 24.15 -4.21 -8.54
C GLY A 141 22.65 -4.12 -8.24
N PHE A 142 21.91 -3.33 -9.02
CA PHE A 142 20.46 -3.26 -8.88
C PHE A 142 19.78 -4.59 -9.21
N GLN A 143 20.23 -5.33 -10.23
CA GLN A 143 19.70 -6.68 -10.50
C GLN A 143 19.93 -7.63 -9.32
N ARG A 144 21.10 -7.60 -8.69
CA ARG A 144 21.36 -8.39 -7.46
C ARG A 144 20.44 -8.01 -6.31
N LEU A 145 20.15 -6.72 -6.13
CA LEU A 145 19.24 -6.25 -5.09
C LEU A 145 17.80 -6.73 -5.34
N GLU A 146 17.29 -6.64 -6.57
CA GLU A 146 15.94 -7.15 -6.88
C GLU A 146 15.88 -8.69 -6.74
N PHE A 147 16.96 -9.41 -7.09
CA PHE A 147 17.07 -10.86 -6.88
C PHE A 147 17.04 -11.25 -5.39
N ILE A 148 17.83 -10.57 -4.55
CA ILE A 148 17.83 -10.77 -3.09
C ILE A 148 16.47 -10.43 -2.50
N GLU A 149 15.83 -9.36 -2.97
CA GLU A 149 14.48 -8.98 -2.55
C GLU A 149 13.46 -10.09 -2.88
N GLY A 150 13.57 -10.71 -4.06
CA GLY A 150 12.78 -11.89 -4.45
C GLY A 150 12.98 -13.08 -3.50
N ILE A 151 14.23 -13.39 -3.13
CA ILE A 151 14.54 -14.44 -2.14
C ILE A 151 13.89 -14.12 -0.79
N ILE A 152 14.08 -12.90 -0.30
CA ILE A 152 13.52 -12.45 0.98
C ILE A 152 11.99 -12.62 0.96
N LYS A 153 11.31 -12.13 -0.09
CA LYS A 153 9.85 -12.30 -0.25
C LYS A 153 9.43 -13.77 -0.21
N ALA A 154 10.08 -14.62 -1.01
CA ALA A 154 9.73 -16.04 -1.11
C ALA A 154 9.95 -16.79 0.22
N VAL A 155 11.08 -16.56 0.88
CA VAL A 155 11.42 -17.21 2.15
C VAL A 155 10.46 -16.77 3.26
N PHE A 156 10.20 -15.48 3.43
CA PHE A 156 9.27 -15.00 4.45
C PHE A 156 7.85 -15.47 4.19
N ALA A 157 7.40 -15.47 2.94
CA ALA A 157 6.09 -16.01 2.57
C ALA A 157 5.99 -17.52 2.87
N LEU A 158 7.03 -18.29 2.57
CA LEU A 158 7.07 -19.72 2.89
C LEU A 158 7.03 -19.98 4.41
N ILE A 159 7.81 -19.22 5.19
CA ILE A 159 7.77 -19.29 6.65
C ILE A 159 6.36 -18.96 7.16
N GLY A 160 5.72 -17.91 6.62
CA GLY A 160 4.35 -17.53 6.96
C GLY A 160 3.34 -18.65 6.65
N MET A 161 3.41 -19.26 5.47
CA MET A 161 2.57 -20.42 5.13
C MET A 161 2.75 -21.59 6.09
N ILE A 162 4.00 -21.95 6.40
CA ILE A 162 4.31 -23.05 7.32
C ILE A 162 3.79 -22.72 8.72
N ALA A 163 4.02 -21.50 9.21
CA ALA A 163 3.56 -21.07 10.53
C ALA A 163 2.03 -21.10 10.65
N GLU A 164 1.29 -20.62 9.64
CA GLU A 164 -0.17 -20.67 9.65
C GLU A 164 -0.73 -22.09 9.58
N GLN A 165 -0.03 -23.02 8.92
CA GLN A 165 -0.50 -24.40 8.75
C GLN A 165 -0.12 -25.33 9.90
N PHE A 166 1.06 -25.14 10.50
CA PHE A 166 1.67 -26.11 11.42
C PHE A 166 1.97 -25.54 12.82
N VAL A 167 1.39 -24.39 13.19
CA VAL A 167 1.30 -24.00 14.60
C VAL A 167 0.52 -25.09 15.37
N PRO A 168 0.79 -25.33 16.67
CA PRO A 168 0.14 -26.42 17.42
C PRO A 168 -1.40 -26.44 17.34
N ASP A 169 -2.03 -25.27 17.21
CA ASP A 169 -3.48 -25.10 17.03
C ASP A 169 -3.88 -24.82 15.57
N GLY A 170 -3.05 -25.20 14.61
CA GLY A 170 -3.25 -24.94 13.18
C GLY A 170 -4.10 -26.00 12.47
N PRO A 171 -4.50 -25.74 11.21
CA PRO A 171 -5.27 -26.69 10.40
C PRO A 171 -4.49 -27.97 10.03
N HIS A 172 -3.16 -27.99 10.07
CA HIS A 172 -2.34 -29.15 9.68
C HIS A 172 -2.72 -29.73 8.30
N LEU A 173 -2.97 -28.86 7.31
CA LEU A 173 -3.46 -29.18 5.96
C LEU A 173 -4.89 -29.76 5.88
N LYS A 174 -5.64 -29.76 6.99
CA LYS A 174 -7.07 -30.06 7.03
C LYS A 174 -7.87 -28.79 6.73
N LEU A 175 -8.61 -28.79 5.63
CA LEU A 175 -9.46 -27.66 5.23
C LEU A 175 -10.89 -27.78 5.75
N TYR A 176 -11.40 -29.01 5.84
CA TYR A 176 -12.76 -29.29 6.23
C TYR A 176 -12.79 -30.39 7.27
N ASN A 177 -13.55 -30.18 8.34
CA ASN A 177 -13.81 -31.19 9.34
C ASN A 177 -15.09 -31.95 8.98
N TYR A 178 -14.93 -33.12 8.34
CA TYR A 178 -16.06 -33.98 7.95
C TYR A 178 -16.80 -34.57 9.14
N GLU A 179 -16.17 -34.67 10.32
CA GLU A 179 -16.82 -35.17 11.54
C GLU A 179 -17.79 -34.13 12.11
N GLU A 180 -17.39 -32.86 12.12
CA GLU A 180 -18.17 -31.75 12.68
C GLU A 180 -18.95 -30.95 11.63
N ASN A 181 -18.83 -31.33 10.35
CA ASN A 181 -19.44 -30.67 9.19
C ASN A 181 -19.23 -29.14 9.16
N HIS A 182 -18.00 -28.70 9.43
CA HIS A 182 -17.63 -27.29 9.37
C HIS A 182 -16.26 -27.08 8.70
N TRP A 183 -15.99 -25.83 8.32
CA TRP A 183 -14.67 -25.39 7.84
C TRP A 183 -13.67 -25.32 8.99
N ASP A 184 -12.47 -25.83 8.77
CA ASP A 184 -11.42 -25.89 9.78
C ASP A 184 -10.46 -24.70 9.63
N HIS A 185 -10.33 -23.88 10.68
CA HIS A 185 -9.37 -22.77 10.75
C HIS A 185 -9.30 -21.88 9.48
N LEU A 186 -10.47 -21.47 8.96
CA LEU A 186 -10.57 -20.78 7.67
C LEU A 186 -9.79 -19.45 7.59
N LEU A 187 -9.60 -18.77 8.73
CA LEU A 187 -8.75 -17.58 8.82
C LEU A 187 -7.28 -17.89 8.51
N ASN A 188 -6.74 -18.98 9.04
CA ASN A 188 -5.37 -19.44 8.75
C ASN A 188 -5.22 -19.81 7.27
N TRP A 189 -6.26 -20.38 6.65
CA TRP A 189 -6.29 -20.65 5.21
C TRP A 189 -6.30 -19.39 4.35
N GLN A 190 -7.00 -18.34 4.77
CA GLN A 190 -6.93 -17.04 4.09
C GLN A 190 -5.52 -16.44 4.18
N HIS A 191 -4.88 -16.46 5.36
CA HIS A 191 -3.50 -16.00 5.50
C HIS A 191 -2.51 -16.86 4.68
N ALA A 192 -2.65 -18.19 4.71
CA ALA A 192 -1.82 -19.09 3.90
C ALA A 192 -1.98 -18.81 2.39
N THR A 193 -3.19 -18.52 1.94
CA THR A 193 -3.46 -18.13 0.54
C THR A 193 -2.81 -16.79 0.20
N MET A 194 -2.92 -15.80 1.07
CA MET A 194 -2.22 -14.52 0.91
C MET A 194 -0.71 -14.72 0.78
N TYR A 195 -0.10 -15.49 1.69
CA TYR A 195 1.33 -15.80 1.64
C TYR A 195 1.73 -16.56 0.37
N LEU A 196 0.90 -17.48 -0.12
CA LEU A 196 1.16 -18.20 -1.37
C LEU A 196 1.37 -17.24 -2.55
N PHE A 197 0.54 -16.21 -2.69
CA PHE A 197 0.68 -15.24 -3.78
C PHE A 197 1.94 -14.36 -3.64
N TYR A 198 2.32 -13.98 -2.41
CA TYR A 198 3.61 -13.32 -2.17
C TYR A 198 4.81 -14.23 -2.44
N CYS A 199 4.69 -15.54 -2.16
CA CYS A 199 5.70 -16.53 -2.50
C CYS A 199 5.88 -16.62 -4.02
N ILE A 200 4.78 -16.74 -4.78
CA ILE A 200 4.80 -16.72 -6.24
C ILE A 200 5.43 -15.43 -6.77
N SER A 201 5.09 -14.27 -6.21
CA SER A 201 5.73 -13.00 -6.59
C SER A 201 7.23 -13.00 -6.34
N GLY A 202 7.69 -13.53 -5.20
CA GLY A 202 9.11 -13.64 -4.89
C GLY A 202 9.86 -14.59 -5.83
N LEU A 203 9.26 -15.74 -6.16
CA LEU A 203 9.81 -16.68 -7.14
C LEU A 203 9.92 -16.05 -8.53
N VAL A 204 8.92 -15.28 -8.94
CA VAL A 204 8.94 -14.56 -10.22
C VAL A 204 10.04 -13.50 -10.25
N ASP A 205 10.29 -12.78 -9.14
CA ASP A 205 11.42 -11.86 -9.02
C ASP A 205 12.76 -12.62 -9.19
N ILE A 206 12.94 -13.76 -8.51
CA ILE A 206 14.16 -14.59 -8.61
C ILE A 206 14.40 -15.02 -10.06
N VAL A 207 13.38 -15.52 -10.75
CA VAL A 207 13.50 -15.97 -12.14
C VAL A 207 13.74 -14.78 -13.08
N ALA A 208 13.06 -13.66 -12.87
CA ALA A 208 13.16 -12.47 -13.72
C ALA A 208 14.53 -11.77 -13.62
N TYR A 209 15.17 -11.82 -12.45
CA TYR A 209 16.48 -11.18 -12.21
C TYR A 209 17.66 -12.17 -12.21
N GLY A 210 17.40 -13.47 -12.11
CA GLY A 210 18.41 -14.53 -12.23
C GLY A 210 18.52 -15.16 -13.61
N THR A 211 17.48 -15.06 -14.44
CA THR A 211 17.42 -15.63 -15.80
C THR A 211 16.83 -14.63 -16.79
N ASN A 212 16.92 -14.91 -18.09
CA ASN A 212 16.26 -14.15 -19.15
C ASN A 212 14.95 -14.80 -19.64
N ALA A 213 14.37 -15.73 -18.86
CA ALA A 213 13.26 -16.57 -19.30
C ALA A 213 11.89 -15.87 -19.29
N LEU A 214 11.74 -14.80 -18.50
CA LEU A 214 10.45 -14.15 -18.29
C LEU A 214 10.30 -12.86 -19.11
N PRO A 215 9.06 -12.57 -19.59
CA PRO A 215 8.74 -11.27 -20.18
C PRO A 215 9.03 -10.11 -19.23
N VAL A 216 9.40 -8.98 -19.83
CA VAL A 216 9.68 -7.73 -19.13
C VAL A 216 8.37 -7.17 -18.55
N ALA A 217 8.02 -7.47 -17.28
CA ALA A 217 6.87 -6.95 -16.48
C ALA A 217 6.42 -7.92 -15.42
N MET A 218 6.77 -9.19 -15.58
CA MET A 218 6.16 -10.25 -14.78
C MET A 218 6.38 -10.02 -13.28
N ASP A 219 7.54 -9.49 -12.89
CA ASP A 219 7.85 -9.06 -11.52
C ASP A 219 6.79 -8.11 -10.94
N ARG A 220 6.49 -7.02 -11.66
CA ARG A 220 5.49 -6.03 -11.24
C ARG A 220 4.07 -6.55 -11.31
N MET A 221 3.74 -7.29 -12.36
CA MET A 221 2.41 -7.86 -12.54
C MET A 221 2.08 -8.84 -11.41
N MET A 222 3.02 -9.71 -11.04
CA MET A 222 2.82 -10.69 -9.96
C MET A 222 2.79 -10.02 -8.59
N LEU A 223 3.61 -8.99 -8.35
CA LEU A 223 3.51 -8.20 -7.13
C LEU A 223 2.16 -7.48 -7.01
N SER A 224 1.67 -6.89 -8.12
CA SER A 224 0.35 -6.26 -8.15
C SER A 224 -0.76 -7.26 -7.84
N LEU A 225 -0.68 -8.46 -8.41
CA LEU A 225 -1.65 -9.52 -8.17
C LEU A 225 -1.62 -10.00 -6.71
N ALA A 226 -0.44 -10.15 -6.13
CA ALA A 226 -0.31 -10.53 -4.73
C ALA A 226 -0.94 -9.51 -3.78
N VAL A 227 -0.66 -8.22 -3.97
CA VAL A 227 -1.25 -7.13 -3.17
C VAL A 227 -2.77 -7.01 -3.44
N PHE A 228 -3.23 -7.28 -4.66
CA PHE A 228 -4.66 -7.32 -4.94
C PHE A 228 -5.37 -8.48 -4.21
N VAL A 229 -4.77 -9.68 -4.22
CA VAL A 229 -5.32 -10.85 -3.51
C VAL A 229 -5.31 -10.63 -2.00
N GLU A 230 -4.26 -9.99 -1.44
CA GLU A 230 -4.25 -9.52 -0.06
C GLU A 230 -5.51 -8.68 0.22
N GLY A 231 -5.72 -7.61 -0.54
CA GLY A 231 -6.88 -6.72 -0.36
C GLY A 231 -8.22 -7.43 -0.53
N PHE A 232 -8.32 -8.34 -1.51
CA PHE A 232 -9.53 -9.12 -1.76
C PHE A 232 -9.88 -10.05 -0.61
N LEU A 233 -8.90 -10.79 -0.06
CA LEU A 233 -9.11 -11.65 1.10
C LEU A 233 -9.45 -10.82 2.35
N PHE A 234 -8.74 -9.71 2.58
CA PHE A 234 -9.04 -8.80 3.69
C PHE A 234 -10.44 -8.19 3.61
N TYR A 235 -10.96 -7.91 2.41
CA TYR A 235 -12.31 -7.38 2.24
C TYR A 235 -13.39 -8.35 2.75
N TYR A 236 -13.24 -9.65 2.52
CA TYR A 236 -14.19 -10.64 3.01
C TYR A 236 -13.91 -11.06 4.47
N HIS A 237 -12.69 -10.86 4.96
CA HIS A 237 -12.31 -11.09 6.36
C HIS A 237 -13.00 -10.14 7.35
N ILE A 238 -13.41 -8.94 6.91
CA ILE A 238 -13.93 -7.89 7.81
C ILE A 238 -15.46 -7.91 7.98
N HIS A 239 -16.17 -8.78 7.26
CA HIS A 239 -17.63 -8.84 7.31
C HIS A 239 -18.12 -9.31 8.68
N GLY A 240 -19.09 -8.58 9.24
CA GLY A 240 -19.72 -8.92 10.53
C GLY A 240 -19.01 -8.42 11.79
N ARG A 241 -17.96 -7.59 11.66
CA ARG A 241 -17.25 -6.95 12.78
C ARG A 241 -17.96 -5.71 13.30
N ALA A 242 -17.58 -5.26 14.50
CA ALA A 242 -18.08 -4.01 15.09
C ALA A 242 -17.70 -2.78 14.24
N MET A 243 -18.43 -1.67 14.37
CA MET A 243 -18.31 -0.49 13.49
C MET A 243 -16.89 0.08 13.44
N LEU A 244 -16.25 0.27 14.60
CA LEU A 244 -14.89 0.80 14.67
C LEU A 244 -13.87 -0.17 14.04
N ASP A 245 -13.94 -1.46 14.36
CA ASP A 245 -13.09 -2.52 13.78
C ASP A 245 -13.23 -2.58 12.25
N LEU A 246 -14.48 -2.53 11.75
CA LEU A 246 -14.76 -2.45 10.32
C LEU A 246 -14.12 -1.20 9.68
N HIS A 247 -14.30 -0.02 10.29
CA HIS A 247 -13.81 1.25 9.77
C HIS A 247 -12.28 1.29 9.66
N VAL A 248 -11.56 0.85 10.70
CA VAL A 248 -10.08 0.86 10.67
C VAL A 248 -9.52 -0.07 9.60
N HIS A 249 -10.17 -1.21 9.35
CA HIS A 249 -9.76 -2.13 8.29
C HIS A 249 -10.18 -1.63 6.89
N GLN A 250 -11.30 -0.92 6.76
CA GLN A 250 -11.67 -0.27 5.49
C GLN A 250 -10.62 0.76 5.06
N LEU A 251 -10.09 1.55 6.01
CA LEU A 251 -8.97 2.47 5.74
C LEU A 251 -7.71 1.71 5.27
N LEU A 252 -7.42 0.55 5.86
CA LEU A 252 -6.32 -0.32 5.41
C LEU A 252 -6.52 -0.79 3.96
N LEU A 253 -7.73 -1.21 3.60
CA LEU A 253 -8.06 -1.64 2.24
C LEU A 253 -7.83 -0.55 1.20
N VAL A 254 -8.07 0.72 1.55
CA VAL A 254 -7.76 1.86 0.67
C VAL A 254 -6.27 1.90 0.34
N ALA A 255 -5.39 1.71 1.33
CA ALA A 255 -3.95 1.65 1.09
C ALA A 255 -3.55 0.45 0.21
N ILE A 256 -4.10 -0.74 0.50
CA ILE A 256 -3.78 -1.98 -0.21
C ILE A 256 -4.21 -1.91 -1.68
N PHE A 257 -5.47 -1.57 -1.96
CA PHE A 257 -5.96 -1.46 -3.33
C PHE A 257 -5.29 -0.31 -4.09
N GLY A 258 -5.04 0.82 -3.42
CA GLY A 258 -4.26 1.92 -3.99
C GLY A 258 -2.85 1.46 -4.39
N ALA A 259 -2.19 0.67 -3.54
CA ALA A 259 -0.87 0.12 -3.83
C ALA A 259 -0.92 -0.87 -4.99
N ALA A 260 -1.90 -1.79 -5.01
CA ALA A 260 -2.11 -2.73 -6.11
C ALA A 260 -2.28 -2.01 -7.46
N ILE A 261 -3.15 -1.00 -7.51
CA ILE A 261 -3.36 -0.18 -8.71
C ILE A 261 -2.06 0.54 -9.11
N CYS A 262 -1.34 1.11 -8.15
CA CYS A 262 -0.08 1.79 -8.42
C CYS A 262 0.97 0.83 -9.02
N ILE A 263 1.13 -0.38 -8.46
CA ILE A 263 2.03 -1.41 -8.98
C ILE A 263 1.60 -1.82 -10.39
N PHE A 264 0.30 -2.03 -10.62
CA PHE A 264 -0.24 -2.38 -11.92
C PHE A 264 0.09 -1.33 -12.97
N LEU A 265 -0.03 -0.04 -12.65
CA LEU A 265 0.35 1.05 -13.55
C LEU A 265 1.85 1.04 -13.88
N GLU A 266 2.73 0.55 -13.00
CA GLU A 266 4.15 0.39 -13.29
C GLU A 266 4.45 -0.66 -14.39
N VAL A 267 3.50 -1.56 -14.71
CA VAL A 267 3.61 -2.48 -15.84
C VAL A 267 3.69 -1.70 -17.15
N PHE A 268 2.84 -0.68 -17.29
CA PHE A 268 2.74 0.17 -18.47
C PHE A 268 3.72 1.34 -18.44
N PHE A 269 3.86 2.01 -17.30
CA PHE A 269 4.65 3.25 -17.13
C PHE A 269 5.98 3.00 -16.43
N ARG A 270 6.85 2.23 -17.09
CA ARG A 270 8.05 1.68 -16.45
C ARG A 270 9.06 2.76 -16.09
N GLY A 271 9.60 2.67 -14.87
CA GLY A 271 10.69 3.53 -14.41
C GLY A 271 10.27 4.97 -14.13
N SER A 272 8.96 5.21 -14.03
CA SER A 272 8.38 6.42 -13.45
C SER A 272 8.64 6.43 -11.95
N ILE A 273 9.55 7.31 -11.52
CA ILE A 273 9.84 7.50 -10.09
C ILE A 273 8.60 7.91 -9.31
N VAL A 274 7.64 8.59 -9.96
CA VAL A 274 6.39 9.02 -9.31
C VAL A 274 5.56 7.81 -8.86
N LEU A 275 5.41 6.80 -9.72
CA LEU A 275 4.69 5.57 -9.37
C LEU A 275 5.46 4.77 -8.32
N GLU A 276 6.78 4.65 -8.47
CA GLU A 276 7.63 3.96 -7.49
C GLU A 276 7.54 4.63 -6.10
N MET A 277 7.50 5.96 -6.03
CA MET A 277 7.30 6.75 -4.79
C MET A 277 5.88 6.65 -4.25
N LEU A 278 4.87 6.69 -5.11
CA LEU A 278 3.47 6.56 -4.67
C LEU A 278 3.23 5.18 -4.05
N ARG A 279 3.64 4.09 -4.71
CA ARG A 279 3.58 2.75 -4.13
C ARG A 279 4.34 2.66 -2.81
N THR A 280 5.53 3.25 -2.74
CA THR A 280 6.33 3.25 -1.52
C THR A 280 5.59 3.95 -0.38
N SER A 281 4.96 5.10 -0.65
CA SER A 281 4.17 5.84 0.35
C SER A 281 2.99 5.03 0.86
N LEU A 282 2.30 4.31 -0.01
CA LEU A 282 1.15 3.48 0.32
C LEU A 282 1.58 2.24 1.11
N CYS A 283 2.74 1.66 0.82
CA CYS A 283 3.30 0.55 1.58
C CYS A 283 3.70 0.97 3.01
N ILE A 284 4.32 2.15 3.17
CA ILE A 284 4.60 2.72 4.49
C ILE A 284 3.29 3.00 5.25
N LEU A 285 2.29 3.57 4.57
CA LEU A 285 0.97 3.82 5.15
C LEU A 285 0.33 2.50 5.62
N GLN A 286 0.24 1.50 4.76
CA GLN A 286 -0.28 0.16 5.07
C GLN A 286 0.42 -0.44 6.30
N GLY A 287 1.75 -0.44 6.33
CA GLY A 287 2.51 -0.98 7.46
C GLY A 287 2.31 -0.21 8.76
N SER A 288 2.35 1.12 8.72
CA SER A 288 2.12 1.96 9.90
C SER A 288 0.68 1.85 10.41
N TRP A 289 -0.27 1.62 9.51
CA TRP A 289 -1.69 1.52 9.84
C TRP A 289 -2.03 0.17 10.46
N PHE A 290 -1.41 -0.93 10.01
CA PHE A 290 -1.47 -2.21 10.72
C PHE A 290 -1.08 -2.08 12.19
N TRP A 291 -0.02 -1.33 12.50
CA TRP A 291 0.34 -1.01 13.88
C TRP A 291 -0.75 -0.20 14.60
N GLN A 292 -1.33 0.80 13.94
CA GLN A 292 -2.42 1.59 14.50
C GLN A 292 -3.65 0.73 14.82
N ILE A 293 -4.03 -0.20 13.94
CA ILE A 293 -5.11 -1.18 14.19
C ILE A 293 -4.78 -2.01 15.42
N GLY A 294 -3.55 -2.51 15.51
CA GLY A 294 -3.06 -3.26 16.68
C GLY A 294 -3.26 -2.48 17.98
N PHE A 295 -2.88 -1.21 18.03
CA PHE A 295 -3.03 -0.36 19.22
C PHE A 295 -4.50 -0.05 19.58
N VAL A 296 -5.36 0.14 18.57
CA VAL A 296 -6.76 0.51 18.79
C VAL A 296 -7.58 -0.70 19.26
N LEU A 297 -7.39 -1.85 18.63
CA LEU A 297 -8.17 -3.06 18.91
C LEU A 297 -7.57 -3.92 20.04
N TYR A 298 -6.25 -3.86 20.24
CA TYR A 298 -5.53 -4.70 21.20
C TYR A 298 -4.51 -3.87 22.00
N PRO A 299 -4.96 -2.94 22.86
CA PRO A 299 -4.06 -2.06 23.60
C PRO A 299 -3.07 -2.85 24.47
N PRO A 300 -1.75 -2.77 24.20
CA PRO A 300 -0.77 -3.66 24.82
C PRO A 300 -0.54 -3.40 26.31
N ASN A 301 -0.85 -2.19 26.79
CA ASN A 301 -0.64 -1.78 28.18
C ASN A 301 -1.90 -1.89 29.04
N GLY A 302 -2.93 -2.60 28.57
CA GLY A 302 -4.21 -2.71 29.28
C GLY A 302 -4.95 -1.38 29.44
N SER A 303 -4.67 -0.39 28.58
CA SER A 303 -5.44 0.86 28.55
C SER A 303 -6.91 0.56 28.22
N PRO A 304 -7.85 1.41 28.67
CA PRO A 304 -9.27 1.19 28.40
C PRO A 304 -9.55 0.91 26.93
N GLU A 305 -10.38 -0.09 26.67
CA GLU A 305 -10.79 -0.44 25.30
C GLU A 305 -11.53 0.73 24.66
N TRP A 306 -11.32 0.91 23.35
CA TRP A 306 -12.01 1.93 22.59
C TRP A 306 -13.48 1.58 22.44
N ASN A 307 -14.36 2.57 22.61
CA ASN A 307 -15.78 2.38 22.34
C ASN A 307 -15.99 2.12 20.84
N GLN A 308 -16.36 0.88 20.53
CA GLN A 308 -16.51 0.36 19.16
C GLN A 308 -17.70 0.95 18.39
N MET A 309 -18.62 1.62 19.07
CA MET A 309 -19.83 2.22 18.48
C MET A 309 -19.79 3.76 18.47
N ASP A 310 -18.73 4.36 19.00
CA ASP A 310 -18.59 5.82 19.05
C ASP A 310 -18.14 6.39 17.70
N HIS A 311 -18.96 7.28 17.14
CA HIS A 311 -18.66 7.96 15.90
C HIS A 311 -17.44 8.90 15.99
N ASN A 312 -17.20 9.50 17.15
CA ASN A 312 -16.06 10.40 17.33
C ASN A 312 -14.72 9.66 17.19
N ASN A 313 -14.67 8.39 17.63
CA ASN A 313 -13.50 7.54 17.43
C ASN A 313 -13.23 7.29 15.94
N MET A 314 -14.27 7.08 15.13
CA MET A 314 -14.14 6.91 13.68
C MET A 314 -13.65 8.19 12.99
N MET A 315 -14.17 9.36 13.40
CA MET A 315 -13.69 10.65 12.89
C MET A 315 -12.21 10.88 13.24
N PHE A 316 -11.84 10.64 14.51
CA PHE A 316 -10.46 10.77 14.97
C PHE A 316 -9.51 9.84 14.21
N LEU A 317 -9.90 8.57 14.00
CA LEU A 317 -9.06 7.61 13.29
C LEU A 317 -8.93 7.95 11.81
N THR A 318 -9.98 8.47 11.18
CA THR A 318 -9.88 8.99 9.79
C THR A 318 -8.87 10.13 9.70
N MET A 319 -8.88 11.07 10.65
CA MET A 319 -7.89 12.14 10.71
C MET A 319 -6.48 11.60 10.97
N CYS A 320 -6.33 10.65 11.89
CA CYS A 320 -5.07 9.97 12.19
C CYS A 320 -4.50 9.26 10.96
N TYR A 321 -5.34 8.61 10.15
CA TYR A 321 -4.93 7.99 8.89
C TYR A 321 -4.29 8.99 7.93
N CYS A 322 -4.88 10.19 7.78
CA CYS A 322 -4.30 11.26 6.99
C CYS A 322 -2.94 11.74 7.53
N TRP A 323 -2.77 11.78 8.86
CA TRP A 323 -1.48 12.12 9.47
C TRP A 323 -0.41 11.06 9.21
N HIS A 324 -0.76 9.78 9.29
CA HIS A 324 0.13 8.68 8.90
C HIS A 324 0.58 8.84 7.45
N TYR A 325 -0.32 9.21 6.55
CA TYR A 325 0.02 9.39 5.14
C TYR A 325 0.89 10.64 4.90
N ALA A 326 0.60 11.75 5.58
CA ALA A 326 1.46 12.94 5.55
C ALA A 326 2.87 12.62 6.06
N PHE A 327 2.99 11.82 7.13
CA PHE A 327 4.28 11.37 7.64
C PHE A 327 5.01 10.44 6.68
N ALA A 328 4.29 9.55 5.98
CA ALA A 328 4.88 8.73 4.92
C ALA A 328 5.50 9.59 3.81
N PHE A 329 4.83 10.67 3.37
CA PHE A 329 5.40 11.63 2.43
C PHE A 329 6.60 12.39 3.00
N LEU A 330 6.58 12.75 4.28
CA LEU A 330 7.73 13.38 4.93
C LEU A 330 8.95 12.46 4.91
N ILE A 331 8.79 11.18 5.25
CA ILE A 331 9.86 10.17 5.18
C ILE A 331 10.43 10.10 3.76
N LEU A 332 9.56 10.04 2.74
CA LEU A 332 9.97 10.01 1.34
C LEU A 332 10.76 11.26 0.94
N ALA A 333 10.31 12.45 1.33
CA ALA A 333 11.00 13.70 1.05
C ALA A 333 12.38 13.76 1.72
N VAL A 334 12.47 13.36 3.00
CA VAL A 334 13.73 13.29 3.75
C VAL A 334 14.69 12.27 3.11
N ASN A 335 14.23 11.07 2.80
CA ASN A 335 15.08 10.06 2.18
C ASN A 335 15.53 10.46 0.76
N TYR A 336 14.64 11.05 -0.04
CA TYR A 336 14.98 11.55 -1.37
C TYR A 336 16.06 12.65 -1.30
N THR A 337 15.92 13.60 -0.37
CA THR A 337 16.90 14.70 -0.19
C THR A 337 18.24 14.18 0.32
N ILE A 338 18.26 13.29 1.32
CA ILE A 338 19.48 12.67 1.85
C ILE A 338 20.20 11.89 0.74
N VAL A 339 19.49 11.04 0.00
CA VAL A 339 20.08 10.24 -1.08
C VAL A 339 20.61 11.15 -2.19
N SER A 340 19.83 12.15 -2.60
CA SER A 340 20.26 13.11 -3.62
C SER A 340 21.52 13.87 -3.19
N TRP A 341 21.58 14.31 -1.94
CA TRP A 341 22.74 15.02 -1.38
C TRP A 341 23.96 14.12 -1.28
N ARG A 342 23.82 12.90 -0.73
CA ARG A 342 24.90 11.92 -0.62
C ARG A 342 25.49 11.54 -1.98
N VAL A 343 24.64 11.24 -2.95
CA VAL A 343 25.11 10.89 -4.30
C VAL A 343 25.83 12.08 -4.92
N ARG A 344 25.23 13.27 -4.95
CA ARG A 344 25.85 14.49 -5.51
C ARG A 344 27.18 14.85 -4.85
N SER A 345 27.27 14.72 -3.52
CA SER A 345 28.51 14.95 -2.78
C SER A 345 29.61 13.97 -3.19
N LYS A 346 29.27 12.69 -3.42
CA LYS A 346 30.21 11.68 -3.91
C LYS A 346 30.66 11.98 -5.34
N ILE A 347 29.76 12.42 -6.23
CA ILE A 347 30.13 12.85 -7.59
C ILE A 347 31.17 13.97 -7.54
N LYS A 348 30.89 15.02 -6.75
CA LYS A 348 31.78 16.17 -6.62
C LYS A 348 33.14 15.77 -6.06
N GLN A 349 33.16 14.84 -5.10
CA GLN A 349 34.40 14.30 -4.53
C GLN A 349 35.23 13.55 -5.59
N THR A 350 34.62 12.63 -6.36
CA THR A 350 35.33 11.87 -7.40
C THR A 350 35.90 12.77 -8.49
N GLN A 351 35.12 13.74 -8.99
CA GLN A 351 35.60 14.69 -9.99
C GLN A 351 36.78 15.53 -9.49
N SER A 352 36.75 15.92 -8.21
CA SER A 352 37.86 16.66 -7.60
C SER A 352 39.14 15.81 -7.48
N VAL A 353 39.01 14.50 -7.22
CA VAL A 353 40.16 13.59 -7.14
C VAL A 353 40.74 13.31 -8.52
N GLU A 354 39.89 13.02 -9.52
CA GLU A 354 40.33 12.81 -10.91
C GLU A 354 41.07 14.03 -11.47
N MET A 355 40.56 15.23 -11.20
CA MET A 355 41.21 16.48 -11.61
C MET A 355 42.55 16.72 -10.91
N GLY A 356 42.69 16.30 -9.64
CA GLY A 356 43.95 16.35 -8.91
C GLY A 356 44.99 15.35 -9.44
N LEU A 357 44.56 14.15 -9.81
CA LEU A 357 45.44 13.13 -10.40
C LEU A 357 45.95 13.55 -11.78
N LEU A 358 45.08 14.09 -12.64
CA LEU A 358 45.49 14.61 -13.96
C LEU A 358 46.53 15.73 -13.84
N LYS A 359 46.34 16.67 -12.92
CA LYS A 359 47.30 17.75 -12.68
C LYS A 359 48.66 17.26 -12.17
N THR A 360 48.66 16.16 -11.40
CA THR A 360 49.91 15.55 -10.93
C THR A 360 50.64 14.86 -12.07
N ALA A 361 49.92 14.12 -12.91
CA ALA A 361 50.48 13.46 -14.09
C ALA A 361 51.06 14.46 -15.11
N GLU A 362 50.37 15.58 -15.40
CA GLU A 362 50.90 16.64 -16.28
C GLU A 362 52.20 17.24 -15.73
N ARG A 363 52.26 17.48 -14.40
CA ARG A 363 53.46 18.04 -13.77
C ARG A 363 54.64 17.07 -13.81
N ASP A 364 54.39 15.78 -13.59
CA ASP A 364 55.45 14.77 -13.64
C ASP A 364 55.97 14.62 -15.08
N GLN A 365 55.10 14.74 -16.09
CA GLN A 365 55.47 14.72 -17.51
C GLN A 365 56.31 15.96 -17.93
N GLU A 366 55.93 17.17 -17.49
CA GLU A 366 56.76 18.37 -17.72
C GLU A 366 58.15 18.24 -17.08
N SER A 367 58.25 17.58 -15.91
CA SER A 367 59.53 17.41 -15.24
C SER A 367 60.46 16.38 -15.90
N GLU A 368 59.92 15.43 -16.68
CA GLU A 368 60.71 14.47 -17.45
C GLU A 368 61.21 15.05 -18.79
N ASP A 369 60.48 15.99 -19.38
CA ASP A 369 60.88 16.68 -20.63
C ASP A 369 61.95 17.78 -20.41
N GLU A 370 62.19 18.21 -19.16
CA GLU A 370 63.22 19.19 -18.78
C GLU A 370 64.62 18.60 -18.48
N ILE A 371 64.80 17.27 -18.59
CA ILE A 371 66.07 16.54 -18.34
C ILE A 371 66.67 16.07 -19.66
#